data_AF-A0AAV4QD33-F1
#
_entry.id   AF-A0AAV4QD33-F1
#
_cell.length_a   1.000
_cell.length_b   1.000
_cell.length_c   1.000
_cell.angle_alpha   90.00
_cell.angle_beta   90.00
_cell.angle_gamma   90.00
#
_symmetry.space_group_name_H-M   'P 1'
#
loop_
_entity.id
_entity.type
_entity.pdbx_description
1 polymer ?
#
loop_
_entity_poly.entity_id
_entity_poly.type
_entity_poly.pdbx_seq_one_letter_code
_entity_poly.pdbx_strand_id
1 'polypeptide(L)'
;MGNQLTAIAPSQIFPVEYYLTDLPDCTFDSNLGSTRFFKVARAKHREGLIVVKVFAIRDPSLPLKAHKDRLDGKLYYSFSIL
;
A
#
# COMPACT_ATOMS: atom_id res chain seq x y z
N MET A 1 -25.40 4.44 -1.97
CA MET A 1 -24.35 3.41 -1.92
C MET A 1 -23.00 4.08 -2.12
N GLY A 2 -22.23 4.33 -1.05
CA GLY A 2 -20.92 4.99 -1.13
C GLY A 2 -19.95 4.30 -0.18
N ASN A 3 -18.78 3.91 -0.67
CA ASN A 3 -17.74 3.26 0.13
C ASN A 3 -17.16 4.29 1.12
N GLN A 4 -17.10 4.01 2.42
CA GLN A 4 -16.59 4.98 3.41
C GLN A 4 -15.14 5.40 3.14
N LEU A 5 -14.34 4.50 2.57
CA LEU A 5 -12.97 4.77 2.09
C LEU A 5 -12.90 5.85 1.00
N THR A 6 -14.02 6.15 0.36
CA THR A 6 -14.15 7.10 -0.75
C THR A 6 -14.76 8.44 -0.36
N ALA A 7 -15.29 8.55 0.86
CA ALA A 7 -16.08 9.69 1.30
C ALA A 7 -15.24 10.94 1.60
N ILE A 8 -14.02 10.76 2.11
CA ILE A 8 -13.09 11.85 2.40
C ILE A 8 -12.08 11.94 1.26
N ALA A 9 -12.03 13.09 0.58
CA ALA A 9 -11.00 13.37 -0.41
C ALA A 9 -9.68 13.68 0.30
N PRO A 10 -8.61 12.92 0.06
CA PRO A 10 -7.33 13.22 0.68
C PRO A 10 -6.79 14.54 0.13
N SER A 11 -6.23 15.39 1.00
CA SER A 11 -5.64 16.69 0.63
C SER A 11 -4.47 16.58 -0.34
N GLN A 12 -3.84 15.41 -0.40
CA GLN A 12 -2.74 15.11 -1.30
C GLN A 12 -2.84 13.66 -1.75
N ILE A 13 -2.28 13.31 -2.91
CA ILE A 13 -2.17 11.92 -3.37
C ILE A 13 -0.69 11.69 -3.66
N PHE A 14 -0.08 10.76 -2.95
CA PHE A 14 1.33 10.42 -3.18
C PHE A 14 1.47 9.35 -4.28
N PRO A 15 2.59 9.37 -5.02
CA PRO A 15 2.93 8.31 -5.96
C PRO A 15 3.37 7.04 -5.21
N VAL A 16 3.49 5.90 -5.89
CA VAL A 16 3.77 4.61 -5.22
C VAL A 16 5.20 4.54 -4.67
N GLU A 17 6.11 5.23 -5.34
CA GLU A 17 7.52 5.42 -5.01
C GLU A 17 7.69 6.02 -3.61
N TYR A 18 6.78 6.92 -3.21
CA TYR A 18 6.77 7.51 -1.87
C TYR A 18 6.55 6.45 -0.79
N TYR A 19 5.70 5.45 -1.03
CA TYR A 19 5.41 4.40 -0.05
C TYR A 19 6.46 3.29 -0.05
N LEU A 20 7.16 3.12 -1.17
CA LEU A 20 8.25 2.14 -1.28
C LEU A 20 9.48 2.53 -0.48
N THR A 21 9.65 3.82 -0.11
CA THR A 21 10.78 4.25 0.75
C THR A 21 10.76 3.57 2.11
N ASP A 22 9.59 3.13 2.56
CA ASP A 22 9.40 2.46 3.86
C ASP A 22 9.69 0.95 3.78
N LEU A 23 10.04 0.45 2.58
CA LEU A 23 10.44 -0.93 2.32
C LEU A 23 11.93 -0.96 1.92
N PRO A 24 12.88 -1.05 2.87
CA PRO A 24 14.30 -0.89 2.60
C PRO A 24 14.90 -1.95 1.67
N ASP A 25 14.31 -3.15 1.61
CA ASP A 25 14.76 -4.24 0.75
C ASP A 25 14.12 -4.21 -0.65
N CYS A 26 13.30 -3.20 -0.96
CA CYS A 26 12.60 -3.05 -2.22
C CYS A 26 13.08 -1.82 -2.98
N THR A 27 13.44 -1.98 -4.25
CA THR A 27 13.72 -0.85 -5.16
C THR A 27 12.60 -0.74 -6.20
N PHE A 28 12.07 0.46 -6.41
CA PHE A 28 11.05 0.69 -7.44
C PHE A 28 11.55 0.29 -8.84
N ASP A 29 10.68 -0.36 -9.63
CA ASP A 29 10.96 -0.73 -11.02
C ASP A 29 9.94 -0.13 -11.99
N SER A 30 8.65 -0.31 -11.74
CA SER A 30 7.60 0.27 -12.59
C SER A 30 6.26 0.42 -11.87
N ASN A 31 5.48 1.44 -12.26
CA ASN A 31 4.11 1.63 -11.79
C ASN A 31 3.17 0.71 -12.58
N LEU A 32 2.33 -0.07 -11.88
CA LEU A 32 1.37 -1.01 -12.47
C LEU A 32 -0.08 -0.57 -12.27
N GLY A 33 -0.32 0.49 -11.51
CA GLY A 33 -1.66 1.02 -11.23
C GLY A 33 -1.67 2.00 -10.07
N SER A 34 -2.39 3.11 -10.23
CA SER A 34 -2.48 4.13 -9.20
C SER A 34 -3.91 4.68 -9.11
N THR A 35 -4.50 4.55 -7.94
CA THR A 35 -5.75 5.21 -7.54
C THR A 35 -5.47 6.07 -6.30
N ARG A 36 -6.44 6.86 -5.82
CA ARG A 36 -6.22 7.73 -4.65
C ARG A 36 -5.91 6.96 -3.35
N PHE A 37 -6.41 5.74 -3.19
CA PHE A 37 -6.28 4.93 -1.97
C PHE A 37 -5.53 3.60 -2.19
N PHE A 38 -5.25 3.23 -3.44
CA PHE A 38 -4.61 1.97 -3.76
C PHE A 38 -3.55 2.15 -4.86
N LYS A 39 -2.33 1.68 -4.59
CA LYS A 39 -1.18 1.77 -5.47
C LYS A 39 -0.61 0.38 -5.74
N VAL A 40 -0.12 0.17 -6.95
CA VAL A 40 0.51 -1.07 -7.37
C VAL A 40 1.80 -0.74 -8.11
N ALA A 41 2.90 -1.34 -7.67
CA ALA A 41 4.20 -1.23 -8.34
C ALA A 41 4.84 -2.59 -8.51
N ARG A 42 5.64 -2.74 -9.55
CA ARG A 42 6.69 -3.76 -9.59
C ARG A 42 7.91 -3.19 -8.87
N ALA A 43 8.52 -4.01 -8.02
CA ALA A 43 9.76 -3.68 -7.32
C ALA A 43 10.76 -4.82 -7.44
N LYS A 44 12.05 -4.48 -7.33
CA LYS A 44 13.15 -5.43 -7.20
C LYS A 44 13.36 -5.72 -5.72
N HIS A 45 13.35 -6.99 -5.36
CA HIS A 45 13.71 -7.52 -4.05
C HIS A 45 14.92 -8.45 -4.21
N ARG A 46 15.60 -8.80 -3.10
CA ARG A 46 16.77 -9.72 -3.12
C ARG A 46 16.47 -11.06 -3.77
N GLU A 47 15.21 -11.50 -3.68
CA GLU A 47 14.74 -12.80 -4.19
C GLU A 47 14.10 -12.71 -5.59
N GLY A 48 14.13 -11.53 -6.22
CA GLY A 48 13.63 -11.32 -7.58
C GLY A 48 12.60 -10.19 -7.69
N LEU A 49 11.83 -10.21 -8.79
CA LEU A 49 10.79 -9.21 -9.03
C LEU A 49 9.54 -9.52 -8.21
N ILE A 50 9.03 -8.53 -7.50
CA ILE A 50 7.81 -8.60 -6.71
C ILE A 50 6.79 -7.56 -7.15
N VAL A 51 5.53 -7.77 -6.78
CA VAL A 51 4.47 -6.77 -6.91
C VAL A 51 4.11 -6.25 -5.53
N VAL A 52 4.29 -4.95 -5.33
CA VAL A 52 3.94 -4.24 -4.10
C VAL A 52 2.57 -3.60 -4.27
N LYS A 53 1.65 -3.95 -3.37
CA LYS A 53 0.29 -3.39 -3.30
C LYS A 53 0.20 -2.54 -2.03
N VAL A 54 -0.04 -1.25 -2.20
CA VAL A 54 -0.12 -0.28 -1.10
C VAL A 54 -1.55 0.23 -0.97
N PHE A 55 -2.13 0.07 0.20
CA PHE A 55 -3.39 0.73 0.56
C PHE A 55 -3.07 1.98 1.36
N ALA A 56 -3.17 3.14 0.71
CA ALA A 56 -2.91 4.43 1.32
C ALA A 56 -4.13 4.87 2.14
N ILE A 57 -4.06 4.74 3.46
CA ILE A 57 -5.16 5.09 4.37
C ILE A 57 -4.82 6.39 5.08
N ARG A 58 -5.69 7.40 4.95
CA ARG A 58 -5.49 8.69 5.64
C ARG A 58 -6.48 8.95 6.77
N ASP A 59 -7.48 8.09 6.92
CA ASP A 59 -8.47 8.22 7.96
C ASP A 59 -8.16 7.23 9.10
N PRO A 60 -7.58 7.71 10.21
CA PRO A 60 -7.25 6.87 11.37
C PRO A 60 -8.49 6.35 12.11
N SER A 61 -9.70 6.84 11.80
CA SER A 61 -10.95 6.37 12.40
C SER A 61 -11.42 5.02 11.82
N LEU A 62 -10.85 4.59 10.69
CA LEU A 62 -11.18 3.30 10.08
C LEU A 62 -10.64 2.14 10.93
N PRO A 63 -11.45 1.14 11.31
CA PRO A 63 -11.05 0.05 12.20
C PRO A 63 -10.22 -1.03 11.48
N LEU A 64 -9.11 -0.64 10.84
CA LEU A 64 -8.30 -1.53 10.01
C LEU A 64 -7.22 -2.28 10.79
N LYS A 65 -6.97 -1.90 12.05
CA LYS A 65 -5.99 -2.55 12.93
C LYS A 65 -6.21 -4.06 13.04
N ALA A 66 -7.45 -4.49 13.28
CA ALA A 66 -7.78 -5.92 13.36
C ALA A 66 -7.51 -6.68 12.05
N HIS A 67 -7.67 -6.02 10.90
CA HIS A 67 -7.35 -6.62 9.61
C HIS A 67 -5.84 -6.71 9.39
N LYS A 68 -5.08 -5.69 9.79
CA LYS A 68 -3.62 -5.68 9.78
C LYS A 68 -3.06 -6.80 10.65
N ASP A 69 -3.50 -6.88 11.90
CA ASP A 69 -3.03 -7.89 12.86
C ASP A 69 -3.27 -9.33 12.36
N ARG A 70 -4.38 -9.57 11.65
CA ARG A 70 -4.69 -10.87 11.03
C ARG A 70 -3.78 -11.21 9.84
N LEU A 71 -3.26 -10.19 9.16
CA LEU A 71 -2.43 -10.32 7.97
C LEU A 71 -0.94 -10.46 8.32
N ASP A 72 -0.47 -9.80 9.37
CA ASP A 72 0.93 -9.85 9.82
C ASP A 72 1.41 -11.28 10.14
N GLY A 73 0.50 -12.17 10.56
CA GLY A 73 0.83 -13.59 10.81
C GLY A 73 0.89 -14.49 9.56
N LYS A 74 0.59 -13.97 8.36
CA LYS A 74 0.43 -14.78 7.12
C LYS A 74 1.26 -14.30 5.92
N LEU A 75 1.93 -13.16 6.01
CA LEU A 75 2.50 -12.50 4.84
C LEU A 75 4.03 -12.59 4.82
N TYR A 76 4.52 -13.69 4.26
CA TYR A 76 5.92 -13.76 3.81
C TYR A 76 6.18 -12.94 2.54
N TYR A 77 5.14 -12.48 1.83
CA TYR A 77 5.31 -11.63 0.65
C TYR A 77 4.14 -10.66 0.48
N SER A 78 4.44 -9.36 0.57
CA SER A 78 3.65 -8.23 0.06
C SER A 78 2.38 -7.87 0.83
N PHE A 79 2.51 -7.05 1.88
CA PHE A 79 1.52 -6.03 2.24
C PHE A 79 2.12 -5.04 3.25
N SER A 80 2.55 -3.86 2.80
CA SER A 80 2.81 -2.73 3.71
C SER A 80 1.61 -1.79 3.64
N ILE A 81 0.84 -1.75 4.73
CA ILE A 81 -0.18 -0.72 4.96
C ILE A 81 0.53 0.45 5.64
N LEU A 82 0.54 1.59 4.95
CA LEU A 82 0.85 2.91 5.48
C LEU A 82 -0.37 3.82 5.31
#